data_AF-A0A956IGV1-F1
#
_entry.id   AF-A0A956IGV1-F1
#
_cell.length_a   1.000
_cell.length_b   1.000
_cell.length_c   1.000
_cell.angle_alpha   90.00
_cell.angle_beta   90.00
_cell.angle_gamma   90.00
#
_symmetry.space_group_name_H-M   'P 1'
#
loop_
_entity.id
_entity.type
_entity.pdbx_description
1 polymer ?
#
loop_
_entity_poly.entity_id
_entity_poly.type
_entity_poly.pdbx_seq_one_letter_code
_entity_poly.pdbx_strand_id
1 'polypeptide(L)' 'LRLAATQATRAAVRAVDAMYTAGGGTSLYRRSPLQRHLRDVHTVTQHVMVAPATMKLVGRVLLGVPTDVAEL' A
#
# COMPACT_ATOMS: atom_id res chain seq x y z
N LEU A 1 -6.17 -4.52 13.18
CA LEU A 1 -5.55 -3.27 12.66
C LEU A 1 -4.66 -3.51 11.43
N ARG A 2 -3.69 -4.44 11.48
CA ARG A 2 -2.74 -4.68 10.37
C ARG A 2 -3.39 -4.95 9.00
N LEU A 3 -4.39 -5.84 8.90
CA LEU A 3 -5.11 -6.09 7.65
C LEU A 3 -5.76 -4.84 7.05
N ALA A 4 -6.43 -4.06 7.89
CA ALA A 4 -7.08 -2.81 7.46
C ALA A 4 -6.05 -1.80 6.96
N ALA A 5 -4.91 -1.65 7.64
CA ALA A 5 -3.83 -0.78 7.21
C ALA A 5 -3.23 -1.23 5.87
N THR A 6 -2.92 -2.52 5.71
CA THR A 6 -2.43 -3.06 4.42
C THR A 6 -3.43 -2.85 3.30
N GLN A 7 -4.73 -3.06 3.54
CA GLN A 7 -5.76 -2.82 2.54
C GLN A 7 -5.91 -1.33 2.20
N ALA A 8 -5.87 -0.44 3.19
CA ALA A 8 -5.92 1.00 2.98
C ALA A 8 -4.74 1.49 2.13
N THR A 9 -3.51 1.04 2.43
CA THR A 9 -2.33 1.36 1.61
C THR A 9 -2.50 0.88 0.17
N ARG A 10 -2.97 -0.36 -0.04
CA ARG A 10 -3.20 -0.90 -1.39
C ARG A 10 -4.29 -0.13 -2.15
N ALA A 11 -5.34 0.30 -1.47
CA ALA A 11 -6.40 1.11 -2.06
C ALA A 11 -5.87 2.50 -2.45
N ALA A 12 -5.06 3.12 -1.59
CA ALA A 12 -4.41 4.39 -1.87
C ALA A 12 -3.48 4.32 -3.08
N VAL A 13 -2.65 3.27 -3.20
CA VAL A 13 -1.80 3.04 -4.38
C VAL A 13 -2.64 3.01 -5.65
N ARG A 14 -3.69 2.17 -5.70
CA ARG A 14 -4.57 2.07 -6.88
C ARG A 14 -5.21 3.41 -7.25
N ALA A 15 -5.66 4.18 -6.25
CA ALA A 15 -6.25 5.49 -6.49
C ALA A 15 -5.21 6.48 -7.06
N VAL A 16 -4.02 6.54 -6.47
CA VAL A 16 -2.95 7.43 -6.92
C VAL A 16 -2.47 7.06 -8.32
N ASP A 17 -2.31 5.76 -8.62
CA ASP A 17 -1.90 5.28 -9.95
C ASP A 17 -2.91 5.67 -11.03
N ALA A 18 -4.20 5.48 -10.74
CA ALA A 18 -5.28 5.88 -11.64
C ALA A 18 -5.26 7.39 -11.89
N MET A 19 -5.09 8.21 -10.84
CA MET A 19 -5.04 9.66 -10.97
C MET A 19 -3.78 10.14 -11.69
N TYR A 20 -2.62 9.54 -11.43
CA TYR A 20 -1.37 9.86 -12.11
C TYR A 20 -1.47 9.57 -13.61
N THR A 21 -2.05 8.42 -13.96
CA THR A 21 -2.31 8.01 -15.35
C THR A 21 -3.30 8.95 -16.03
N ALA A 22 -4.42 9.28 -15.37
CA ALA A 22 -5.43 10.20 -15.90
C ALA A 22 -4.88 11.62 -16.11
N GLY A 23 -3.98 12.10 -15.25
CA GLY A 23 -3.31 13.39 -15.41
C GLY A 23 -2.29 13.44 -16.56
N GLY A 24 -1.89 12.28 -17.09
CA GLY A 24 -0.96 12.17 -18.22
C GLY A 24 0.34 12.96 -18.02
N GLY A 25 0.83 13.59 -19.09
CA GLY A 25 2.08 14.36 -19.04
C GLY A 25 2.07 15.53 -18.05
N THR A 26 0.89 16.05 -17.67
CA THR A 26 0.80 17.16 -16.71
C THR A 26 1.21 16.74 -15.30
N SER A 27 1.09 15.44 -14.98
CA SER A 27 1.49 14.85 -13.70
C SER A 27 3.00 14.97 -13.43
N LEU A 28 3.82 15.13 -14.48
CA LEU A 28 5.28 15.18 -14.40
C LEU A 28 5.82 16.49 -13.81
N TYR A 29 5.08 17.59 -13.99
CA TYR A 29 5.56 18.90 -13.54
C TYR A 29 5.62 18.97 -12.01
N ARG A 30 6.65 19.63 -11.48
CA ARG A 30 6.81 19.84 -10.02
C ARG A 30 5.60 20.52 -9.38
N ARG A 31 4.91 21.39 -10.12
CA ARG A 31 3.66 22.05 -9.68
C ARG A 31 2.48 21.09 -9.54
N SER A 32 2.50 19.95 -10.23
CA SER A 32 1.50 18.91 -10.05
C SER A 32 1.81 18.12 -8.77
N PRO A 33 0.83 17.94 -7.87
CA PRO A 33 1.03 17.13 -6.67
C PRO A 33 1.10 15.63 -7.00
N LEU A 34 0.62 15.20 -8.17
CA LEU A 34 0.49 13.78 -8.53
C LEU A 34 1.81 13.02 -8.52
N GLN A 35 2.90 13.59 -9.06
CA GLN A 35 4.22 12.94 -9.00
C GLN A 35 4.75 12.77 -7.57
N ARG A 36 4.38 13.66 -6.64
CA ARG A 36 4.79 13.54 -5.24
C ARG A 36 4.01 12.42 -4.58
N HIS A 37 2.68 12.44 -4.73
CA HIS A 37 1.82 11.39 -4.18
C HIS A 37 2.17 10.00 -4.72
N LEU A 38 2.50 9.88 -6.01
CA LEU A 38 2.95 8.62 -6.61
C LEU A 38 4.20 8.07 -5.93
N ARG A 39 5.22 8.91 -5.75
CA ARG A 39 6.47 8.48 -5.09
C ARG A 39 6.22 8.12 -3.63
N ASP A 40 5.53 9.00 -2.90
CA ASP A 40 5.30 8.84 -1.46
C ASP A 40 4.47 7.58 -1.16
N VAL A 41 3.39 7.34 -1.89
CA VAL A 41 2.53 6.17 -1.65
C VAL A 41 3.28 4.87 -1.91
N HIS A 42 4.14 4.83 -2.94
CA HIS A 42 4.98 3.67 -3.21
C HIS A 42 6.06 3.48 -2.14
N THR A 43 6.62 4.54 -1.57
CA THR A 43 7.51 4.43 -0.41
C THR A 43 6.80 3.79 0.78
N VAL A 44 5.55 4.20 1.07
CA VAL A 44 4.76 3.59 2.17
C VAL A 44 4.57 2.09 1.98
N THR A 45 4.44 1.60 0.74
CA THR A 45 4.30 0.14 0.49
C THR A 45 5.49 -0.69 0.97
N GLN A 46 6.66 -0.07 1.16
CA GLN A 46 7.88 -0.74 1.62
C GLN A 46 7.95 -0.88 3.14
N HIS A 47 7.02 -0.26 3.87
CA HIS A 47 7.02 -0.32 5.33
C HIS A 47 6.52 -1.70 5.82
N VAL A 48 7.28 -2.35 6.71
CA VAL A 48 7.00 -3.71 7.23
C VAL A 48 5.56 -3.90 7.72
N MET A 49 5.01 -2.91 8.44
CA MET A 49 3.64 -2.93 8.98
C MET A 49 2.52 -3.02 7.93
N VAL A 50 2.81 -2.73 6.65
CA VAL A 50 1.84 -2.83 5.54
C VAL A 50 2.36 -3.69 4.39
N ALA A 51 3.43 -4.45 4.63
CA ALA A 51 4.02 -5.34 3.64
C ALA A 51 3.04 -6.45 3.23
N PRO A 52 3.14 -7.00 2.00
CA PRO A 52 2.26 -8.09 1.53
C PRO A 52 2.21 -9.31 2.46
N ALA A 53 3.31 -9.62 3.15
CA ALA A 53 3.39 -10.69 4.15
C ALA A 53 2.33 -10.57 5.26
N THR A 54 1.93 -9.34 5.59
CA THR A 54 0.89 -9.05 6.57
C THR A 54 -0.46 -9.68 6.21
N MET A 55 -0.83 -9.75 4.93
CA MET A 55 -2.07 -10.40 4.49
C MET A 55 -2.03 -11.92 4.69
N LYS A 56 -0.88 -12.55 4.43
CA LYS A 56 -0.69 -13.99 4.69
C LYS A 56 -0.82 -14.29 6.18
N LEU A 57 -0.13 -13.51 7.02
CA LEU A 57 -0.15 -13.72 8.47
C LEU A 57 -1.57 -13.52 9.04
N VAL A 58 -2.26 -12.45 8.66
CA VAL A 58 -3.65 -12.24 9.12
C VAL A 58 -4.58 -13.34 8.58
N GLY A 59 -4.39 -13.80 7.34
CA GLY A 59 -5.14 -14.92 6.78
C GLY A 59 -4.98 -16.21 7.59
N ARG A 60 -3.76 -16.57 7.99
CA ARG A 60 -3.51 -17.74 8.86
C ARG A 60 -4.25 -17.61 10.20
N VAL A 61 -4.18 -16.44 10.83
CA VAL A 61 -4.91 -16.16 12.09
C VAL A 61 -6.43 -16.31 11.89
N LEU A 62 -7.00 -15.74 10.83
CA LEU A 62 -8.44 -15.81 10.55
C LEU A 62 -8.93 -17.22 10.21
N LEU A 63 -8.07 -18.05 9.63
CA LEU A 63 -8.37 -19.44 9.26
C LEU A 63 -8.01 -20.45 10.35
N GLY A 64 -7.55 -20.01 11.53
CA GLY A 64 -7.19 -20.89 12.65
C GLY A 64 -5.92 -21.72 12.43
N VAL A 65 -5.07 -21.33 11.48
CA VAL A 65 -3.79 -22.00 11.24
C VAL A 65 -2.81 -21.60 12.36
N PRO A 66 -2.08 -22.54 13.00
CA PRO A 66 -1.05 -22.20 13.97
C PRO A 66 -0.10 -21.17 13.39
N THR A 67 0.09 -20.04 14.08
CA THR A 67 0.83 -18.88 13.55
C THR A 67 1.68 -18.27 14.65
N ASP A 68 2.97 -18.10 14.38
CA ASP A 68 3.83 -17.26 15.20
C ASP A 68 3.72 -15.82 14.70
N VAL A 69 3.23 -14.94 15.57
CA VAL A 69 3.03 -13.51 15.26
C VAL A 69 4.33 -12.70 15.30
N ALA A 70 5.44 -13.32 15.70
CA ALA A 70 6.79 -12.76 15.65
C ALA A 70 7.47 -12.97 14.28
N GLU A 71 6.91 -13.74 13.36
CA GLU A 71 7.44 -13.98 12.00
C GLU A 71 7.29 -12.76 11.04
N LEU A 72 6.94 -11.57 11.55
CA LEU A 72 6.76 -10.32 10.79
C LEU A 72 7.93 -9.36 10.97
#